data_AF-A0A1Q7V752-F1
#
_entry.id   AF-A0A1Q7V752-F1
#
_cell.length_a   1.000
_cell.length_b   1.000
_cell.length_c   1.000
_cell.angle_alpha   90.00
_cell.angle_beta   90.00
_cell.angle_gamma   90.00
#
_symmetry.space_group_name_H-M   'P 1'
#
loop_
_entity.id
_entity.type
_entity.pdbx_description
1 polymer ?
#
loop_
_entity_poly.entity_id
_entity_poly.type
_entity_poly.pdbx_seq_one_letter_code
_entity_poly.pdbx_strand_id
1 'polypeptide(L)'
;MSGVPAAFSSESMQTEKRRAAANSLWAALAITGLKIFVGIATGSLGILSEAAHSALDLVAATITLYSVRVSDKPADADHQYGHSKVENFSAFIETGLLLVTCVVIVYEAIKRLFFHHVEIEPSLAAFLTLFFSMAVDFWRSRALGSIAAKYDSQALQADALHFSTDVWSSGVVALGLALVALGRRAHIPWLVKADPIAALFVAGVIVFVSTRLARRTIDALLDAAPIGARSKIIAALKSVEGLLEVDRVRIRRAGNRYFADVSIGLARNVTFQRSGQVADQVTSTVHRLLPNADVVVHSIPRAPSAENIFDRVRAVATRHNLNVHDVSVQDLHGHLHVEQHLEMDEKLPLKQAHDGVSMLEAEILHEVPEIASILTHIESEPATIEAGEQIQRDARLESRLKSVSSEFPEILDTHDIAVKRVNGRVYVSCHCTFPDEMPLSHVHDVSTALEARFKQEAPELFRVLIHPEPKTDNRR
;
A
#
# COMPACT_ATOMS: atom_id res chain seq x y z
N MET A 1 11.02 -9.66 -2.08
CA MET A 1 11.92 -8.56 -2.49
C MET A 1 11.85 -8.40 -4.01
N SER A 2 10.88 -7.64 -4.50
CA SER A 2 10.78 -7.23 -5.91
C SER A 2 10.98 -5.73 -5.97
N GLY A 3 12.23 -5.31 -6.10
CA GLY A 3 12.58 -3.91 -6.28
C GLY A 3 12.12 -3.43 -7.65
N VAL A 4 10.92 -2.86 -7.71
CA VAL A 4 10.53 -2.00 -8.83
C VAL A 4 11.47 -0.79 -8.79
N PRO A 5 12.17 -0.45 -9.88
CA PRO A 5 13.09 0.68 -9.87
C PRO A 5 12.28 1.96 -9.69
N ALA A 6 12.44 2.61 -8.55
CA ALA A 6 12.04 4.00 -8.41
C ALA A 6 12.74 4.81 -9.51
N ALA A 7 12.02 5.71 -10.18
CA ALA A 7 12.54 6.53 -11.28
C ALA A 7 13.78 7.38 -10.91
N PHE A 8 14.12 7.47 -9.62
CA PHE A 8 15.34 8.04 -9.06
C PHE A 8 15.82 7.17 -7.89
N SER A 9 17.14 7.03 -7.70
CA SER A 9 17.67 6.45 -6.47
C SER A 9 17.31 7.36 -5.29
N SER A 10 16.82 6.79 -4.18
CA SER A 10 16.44 7.55 -2.98
C SER A 10 17.55 8.50 -2.51
N GLU A 11 18.81 8.07 -2.61
CA GLU A 11 19.98 8.87 -2.27
C GLU A 11 20.20 10.10 -3.18
N SER A 12 19.96 9.97 -4.50
CA SER A 12 20.10 11.09 -5.43
C SER A 12 19.08 12.20 -5.14
N MET A 13 17.83 11.80 -4.88
CA MET A 13 16.75 12.72 -4.47
C MET A 13 17.10 13.44 -3.17
N GLN A 14 17.53 12.71 -2.13
CA GLN A 14 17.91 13.30 -0.84
C GLN A 14 19.05 14.31 -1.01
N THR A 15 20.04 13.96 -1.83
CA THR A 15 21.19 14.82 -2.11
C THR A 15 20.78 16.10 -2.84
N GLU A 16 19.91 16.01 -3.86
CA GLU A 16 19.41 17.17 -4.59
C GLU A 16 18.60 18.13 -3.68
N LYS A 17 17.67 17.59 -2.87
CA LYS A 17 16.88 18.40 -1.91
C LYS A 17 17.78 19.13 -0.91
N ARG A 18 18.74 18.41 -0.32
CA ARG A 18 19.68 18.98 0.66
C ARG A 18 20.59 20.03 0.05
N ARG A 19 21.06 19.83 -1.18
CA ARG A 19 21.87 20.82 -1.91
C ARG A 19 21.05 22.07 -2.21
N ALA A 20 19.81 21.94 -2.66
CA ALA A 20 18.93 23.09 -2.92
C ALA A 20 18.68 23.91 -1.64
N ALA A 21 18.32 23.24 -0.54
CA ALA A 21 18.11 23.90 0.75
C ALA A 21 19.41 24.55 1.29
N ALA A 22 20.55 23.88 1.17
CA ALA A 22 21.84 24.43 1.61
C ALA A 22 22.25 25.67 0.79
N ASN A 23 22.03 25.64 -0.53
CA ASN A 23 22.29 26.78 -1.40
C ASN A 23 21.37 27.97 -1.05
N SER A 24 20.09 27.71 -0.75
CA SER A 24 19.16 28.74 -0.27
C SER A 24 19.64 29.34 1.06
N LEU A 25 20.11 28.52 1.99
CA LEU A 25 20.63 28.98 3.29
C LEU A 25 21.87 29.86 3.13
N TRP A 26 22.83 29.45 2.29
CA TRP A 26 24.02 30.25 2.01
C TRP A 26 23.68 31.60 1.36
N ALA A 27 22.70 31.61 0.45
CA ALA A 27 22.20 32.84 -0.14
C ALA A 27 21.53 33.75 0.90
N ALA A 28 20.68 33.20 1.78
CA ALA A 28 20.06 33.94 2.87
C ALA A 28 21.11 34.56 3.80
N LEU A 29 22.12 33.79 4.19
CA LEU A 29 23.21 34.25 5.05
C LEU A 29 23.99 35.40 4.39
N ALA A 30 24.29 35.27 3.10
CA ALA A 30 25.00 36.30 2.33
C ALA A 30 24.18 37.60 2.20
N ILE A 31 22.88 37.51 1.86
CA ILE A 31 21.99 38.68 1.76
C ILE A 31 21.85 39.37 3.11
N THR A 32 21.57 38.62 4.17
CA THR A 32 21.39 39.17 5.52
C THR A 32 22.68 39.85 6.00
N GLY A 33 23.84 39.22 5.81
CA GLY A 33 25.13 39.83 6.12
C GLY A 33 25.39 41.12 5.34
N LEU A 34 25.09 41.12 4.03
CA LEU A 34 25.21 42.31 3.18
C LEU A 34 24.29 43.44 3.65
N LYS A 35 23.01 43.16 3.91
CA LYS A 35 22.04 44.17 4.37
C LYS A 35 22.43 44.75 5.74
N ILE A 36 22.90 43.93 6.69
CA ILE A 36 23.39 44.41 7.99
C ILE A 36 24.60 45.33 7.78
N PHE A 37 25.58 44.91 6.99
CA PHE A 37 26.79 45.70 6.73
C PHE A 37 26.46 47.05 6.09
N VAL A 38 25.66 47.07 5.02
CA VAL A 38 25.24 48.30 4.34
C VAL A 38 24.40 49.17 5.27
N GLY A 39 23.48 48.59 6.04
CA GLY A 39 22.64 49.31 6.99
C GLY A 39 23.44 50.05 8.07
N ILE A 40 24.45 49.39 8.65
CA ILE A 40 25.34 50.00 9.65
C ILE A 40 26.24 51.05 8.99
N ALA A 41 26.86 50.73 7.85
CA ALA A 41 27.80 51.63 7.17
C ALA A 41 27.13 52.92 6.65
N THR A 42 25.87 52.84 6.23
CA THR A 42 25.09 54.00 5.75
C THR A 42 24.28 54.69 6.84
N GLY A 43 24.19 54.11 8.05
CA GLY A 43 23.30 54.58 9.11
C GLY A 43 21.81 54.50 8.75
N SER A 44 21.44 53.71 7.73
CA SER A 44 20.08 53.67 7.21
C SER A 44 19.18 52.75 8.04
N LEU A 45 18.27 53.36 8.81
CA LEU A 45 17.24 52.64 9.56
C LEU A 45 16.34 51.78 8.66
N GLY A 46 16.09 52.21 7.41
CA GLY A 46 15.30 51.45 6.43
C GLY A 46 15.99 50.15 6.01
N ILE A 47 17.29 50.21 5.70
CA ILE A 47 18.08 49.02 5.34
C ILE A 47 18.23 48.09 6.56
N LEU A 48 18.38 48.63 7.77
CA LEU A 48 18.42 47.82 9.00
C LEU A 48 17.09 47.11 9.28
N SER A 49 15.94 47.74 9.01
CA SER A 49 14.63 47.08 9.09
C SER A 49 14.50 45.95 8.08
N GLU A 50 14.98 46.16 6.85
CA GLU A 50 15.00 45.15 5.79
C GLU A 50 15.98 44.01 6.11
N ALA A 51 17.08 44.31 6.81
CA ALA A 51 18.01 43.31 7.31
C ALA A 51 17.39 42.42 8.40
N ALA A 52 16.56 43.00 9.27
CA ALA A 52 15.81 42.23 10.28
C ALA A 52 14.80 41.28 9.62
N HIS A 53 14.17 41.70 8.52
CA HIS A 53 13.32 40.82 7.73
C HIS A 53 14.11 39.65 7.12
N SER A 54 15.25 39.91 6.47
CA SER A 54 16.11 38.83 5.95
C SER A 54 16.73 37.94 7.02
N ALA A 55 16.83 38.41 8.26
CA ALA A 55 17.18 37.54 9.39
C ALA A 55 16.09 36.50 9.69
N LEU A 56 14.80 36.87 9.56
CA LEU A 56 13.70 35.91 9.65
C LEU A 56 13.74 34.90 8.49
N ASP A 57 14.08 35.34 7.28
CA ASP A 57 14.25 34.45 6.12
C ASP A 57 15.40 33.46 6.31
N LEU A 58 16.49 33.91 6.95
CA LEU A 58 17.60 33.05 7.33
C LEU A 58 17.18 31.98 8.35
N VAL A 59 16.34 32.36 9.32
CA VAL A 59 15.74 31.40 10.27
C VAL A 59 14.86 30.40 9.52
N ALA A 60 13.97 30.85 8.63
CA ALA A 60 13.12 29.97 7.83
C ALA A 60 13.96 28.97 7.01
N ALA A 61 14.95 29.45 6.25
CA ALA A 61 15.85 28.60 5.45
C ALA A 61 16.64 27.58 6.30
N THR A 62 16.97 27.95 7.55
CA THR A 62 17.62 27.04 8.50
C THR A 62 16.66 25.91 8.92
N ILE A 63 15.41 26.25 9.23
CA ILE A 63 14.35 25.29 9.55
C ILE A 63 14.13 24.36 8.35
N THR A 64 14.03 24.89 7.13
CA THR A 64 13.88 24.09 5.90
C THR A 64 15.03 23.10 5.71
N LEU A 65 16.28 23.54 5.84
CA LEU A 65 17.45 22.64 5.70
C LEU A 65 17.47 21.56 6.78
N TYR A 66 17.19 21.93 8.02
CA TYR A 66 17.12 20.98 9.14
C TYR A 66 16.01 19.95 8.90
N SER A 67 14.83 20.43 8.53
CA SER A 67 13.65 19.63 8.22
C SER A 67 13.92 18.62 7.11
N VAL A 68 14.49 19.04 5.97
CA VAL A 68 14.85 18.15 4.86
C VAL A 68 15.87 17.10 5.31
N ARG A 69 16.85 17.47 6.14
CA ARG A 69 17.84 16.50 6.66
C ARG A 69 17.20 15.46 7.57
N VAL A 70 16.27 15.87 8.43
CA VAL A 70 15.59 14.98 9.38
C VAL A 70 14.51 14.14 8.69
N SER A 71 13.75 14.71 7.76
CA SER A 71 12.64 14.02 7.06
C SER A 71 13.10 12.83 6.21
N ASP A 72 14.35 12.88 5.77
CA ASP A 72 15.02 11.84 4.99
C ASP A 72 15.51 10.65 5.86
N LYS A 73 15.45 10.75 7.20
CA LYS A 73 15.83 9.64 8.09
C LYS A 73 14.82 8.49 7.97
N PRO A 74 15.30 7.23 7.94
CA PRO A 74 14.43 6.06 7.95
C PRO A 74 13.63 5.95 9.25
N ALA A 75 12.73 4.97 9.32
CA ALA A 75 12.03 4.62 10.55
C ALA A 75 13.01 4.15 11.64
N ASP A 76 12.74 4.54 12.88
CA ASP A 76 13.44 4.10 14.08
C ASP A 76 12.44 3.67 15.16
N ALA A 77 12.94 3.30 16.35
CA ALA A 77 12.10 2.79 17.44
C ALA A 77 11.07 3.81 17.93
N ASP A 78 11.43 5.09 17.98
CA ASP A 78 10.57 6.18 18.42
C ASP A 78 9.63 6.67 17.29
N HIS A 79 10.04 6.48 16.02
CA HIS A 79 9.32 6.90 14.82
C HIS A 79 9.18 5.75 13.82
N GLN A 80 8.27 4.82 14.11
CA GLN A 80 8.04 3.59 13.32
C GLN A 80 7.59 3.84 11.86
N TYR A 81 7.02 5.00 11.57
CA TYR A 81 6.63 5.42 10.21
C TYR A 81 7.65 6.35 9.55
N GLY A 82 8.80 6.56 10.19
CA GLY A 82 9.84 7.49 9.74
C GLY A 82 9.56 8.95 10.09
N HIS A 83 10.45 9.81 9.62
CA HIS A 83 10.50 11.22 9.99
C HIS A 83 9.87 12.17 8.96
N SER A 84 9.23 11.64 7.93
CA SER A 84 8.80 12.44 6.78
C SER A 84 7.76 13.52 7.13
N LYS A 85 7.01 13.37 8.23
CA LYS A 85 6.08 14.42 8.74
C LYS A 85 6.79 15.68 9.25
N VAL A 86 8.08 15.63 9.59
CA VAL A 86 8.87 16.82 9.97
C VAL A 86 8.86 17.85 8.85
N GLU A 87 8.81 17.39 7.59
CA GLU A 87 8.71 18.26 6.43
C GLU A 87 7.40 19.04 6.38
N ASN A 88 6.27 18.36 6.64
CA ASN A 88 4.94 18.99 6.72
C ASN A 88 4.91 19.99 7.88
N PHE A 89 5.54 19.66 9.01
CA PHE A 89 5.61 20.54 10.17
C PHE A 89 6.44 21.81 9.92
N SER A 90 7.59 21.69 9.25
CA SER A 90 8.39 22.83 8.78
C SER A 90 7.59 23.76 7.89
N ALA A 91 6.90 23.21 6.88
CA ALA A 91 6.05 23.98 5.98
C ALA A 91 4.92 24.70 6.74
N PHE A 92 4.42 24.14 7.84
CA PHE A 92 3.38 24.76 8.66
C PHE A 92 3.92 25.96 9.42
N ILE A 93 5.10 25.83 10.03
CA ILE A 93 5.80 26.93 10.70
C ILE A 93 6.11 28.04 9.70
N GLU A 94 6.68 27.72 8.54
CA GLU A 94 7.02 28.69 7.48
C GLU A 94 5.78 29.42 6.97
N THR A 95 4.68 28.71 6.72
CA THR A 95 3.41 29.33 6.32
C THR A 95 2.87 30.27 7.42
N GLY A 96 3.03 29.88 8.69
CA GLY A 96 2.69 30.72 9.83
C GLY A 96 3.52 32.00 9.89
N LEU A 97 4.83 31.91 9.71
CA LEU A 97 5.75 33.06 9.64
C LEU A 97 5.34 34.02 8.50
N LEU A 98 5.05 33.48 7.32
CA LEU A 98 4.57 34.26 6.18
C LEU A 98 3.26 35.03 6.48
N LEU A 99 2.31 34.37 7.16
CA LEU A 99 1.06 35.03 7.57
C LEU A 99 1.29 36.13 8.62
N VAL A 100 2.20 35.92 9.58
CA VAL A 100 2.59 36.95 10.56
C VAL A 100 3.21 38.14 9.85
N THR A 101 4.12 37.91 8.89
CA THR A 101 4.70 38.98 8.05
C THR A 101 3.62 39.75 7.30
N CYS A 102 2.61 39.08 6.74
CA CYS A 102 1.49 39.76 6.09
C CYS A 102 0.72 40.68 7.05
N VAL A 103 0.46 40.23 8.28
CA VAL A 103 -0.23 41.05 9.29
C VAL A 103 0.58 42.31 9.60
N VAL A 104 1.90 42.19 9.74
CA VAL A 104 2.81 43.33 9.96
C VAL A 104 2.76 44.29 8.77
N ILE A 105 2.83 43.79 7.53
CA ILE A 105 2.77 44.62 6.31
C ILE A 105 1.44 45.37 6.23
N VAL A 106 0.31 44.70 6.48
CA VAL A 106 -1.02 45.32 6.48
C VAL A 106 -1.10 46.41 7.55
N TYR A 107 -0.62 46.12 8.76
CA TYR A 107 -0.60 47.08 9.85
C TYR A 107 0.21 48.34 9.49
N GLU A 108 1.42 48.17 8.98
CA GLU A 108 2.29 49.28 8.54
C GLU A 108 1.69 50.06 7.37
N ALA A 109 1.09 49.37 6.38
CA ALA A 109 0.44 50.01 5.25
C ALA A 109 -0.76 50.88 5.68
N ILE A 110 -1.60 50.39 6.60
CA ILE A 110 -2.71 51.16 7.19
C ILE A 110 -2.17 52.37 7.96
N LYS A 111 -1.12 52.17 8.76
CA LYS A 111 -0.51 53.26 9.55
C LYS A 111 0.05 54.37 8.65
N ARG A 112 0.73 54.01 7.55
CA ARG A 112 1.23 54.97 6.54
C ARG A 112 0.12 55.66 5.77
N LEU A 113 -1.00 54.98 5.51
CA LEU A 113 -2.13 55.56 4.79
C LEU A 113 -2.87 56.64 5.62
N PHE A 114 -2.96 56.47 6.94
CA PHE A 114 -3.79 57.32 7.81
C PHE A 114 -3.04 58.22 8.80
N PHE A 115 -1.81 57.86 9.24
CA PHE A 115 -1.21 58.48 10.43
C PHE A 115 0.22 59.05 10.25
N HIS A 116 1.01 58.62 9.26
CA HIS A 116 2.40 59.08 9.09
C HIS A 116 2.80 59.23 7.61
N HIS A 117 3.52 60.31 7.28
CA HIS A 117 4.22 60.46 5.99
C HIS A 117 5.71 60.26 6.24
N VAL A 118 6.27 59.15 5.74
CA VAL A 118 7.70 58.88 5.84
C VAL A 118 8.35 59.44 4.57
N GLU A 119 9.13 60.50 4.71
CA GLU A 119 10.03 60.94 3.65
C GLU A 119 11.24 60.00 3.63
N ILE A 120 11.17 58.97 2.78
CA ILE A 120 12.32 58.13 2.47
C ILE A 120 13.17 58.94 1.49
N GLU A 121 14.34 59.42 1.92
CA GLU A 121 15.41 59.84 1.00
C GLU A 121 16.12 58.59 0.49
N PRO A 122 15.89 58.16 -0.77
CA PRO A 122 16.44 56.91 -1.24
C PRO A 122 17.92 57.13 -1.58
N SER A 123 18.82 56.49 -0.85
CA SER A 123 20.23 56.44 -1.26
C SER A 123 20.40 55.45 -2.43
N LEU A 124 21.32 55.75 -3.36
CA LEU A 124 21.65 54.83 -4.46
C LEU A 124 22.02 53.43 -3.93
N ALA A 125 22.69 53.37 -2.78
CA ALA A 125 23.04 52.13 -2.09
C ALA A 125 21.81 51.32 -1.64
N ALA A 126 20.74 51.97 -1.17
CA ALA A 126 19.50 51.29 -0.79
C ALA A 126 18.81 50.63 -1.99
N PHE A 127 18.75 51.32 -3.14
CA PHE A 127 18.21 50.76 -4.37
C PHE A 127 19.03 49.59 -4.90
N LEU A 128 20.35 49.73 -4.98
CA LEU A 128 21.23 48.64 -5.44
C LEU A 128 21.09 47.40 -4.55
N THR A 129 21.03 47.60 -3.22
CA THR A 129 20.86 46.51 -2.26
C THR A 129 19.50 45.81 -2.43
N LEU A 130 18.42 46.59 -2.63
CA LEU A 130 17.06 46.06 -2.86
C LEU A 130 16.96 45.26 -4.16
N PHE A 131 17.48 45.78 -5.27
CA PHE A 131 17.46 45.07 -6.55
C PHE A 131 18.32 43.82 -6.51
N PHE A 132 19.47 43.87 -5.84
CA PHE A 132 20.32 42.71 -5.65
C PHE A 132 19.62 41.61 -4.83
N SER A 133 19.00 41.95 -3.69
CA SER A 133 18.25 40.96 -2.89
C SER A 133 17.09 40.36 -3.68
N MET A 134 16.32 41.20 -4.38
CA MET A 134 15.21 40.75 -5.22
C MET A 134 15.67 39.76 -6.32
N ALA A 135 16.84 39.99 -6.93
CA ALA A 135 17.39 39.06 -7.92
C ALA A 135 17.79 37.71 -7.31
N VAL A 136 18.40 37.73 -6.12
CA VAL A 136 18.78 36.50 -5.42
C VAL A 136 17.54 35.73 -4.96
N ASP A 137 16.53 36.39 -4.40
CA ASP A 137 15.29 35.73 -3.97
C ASP A 137 14.49 35.17 -5.15
N PHE A 138 14.53 35.83 -6.31
CA PHE A 138 13.97 35.27 -7.55
C PHE A 138 14.69 33.97 -7.96
N TRP A 139 16.03 33.96 -7.92
CA TRP A 139 16.81 32.77 -8.20
C TRP A 139 16.52 31.64 -7.20
N ARG A 140 16.47 31.94 -5.90
CA ARG A 140 16.14 30.98 -4.83
C ARG A 140 14.76 30.37 -5.04
N SER A 141 13.74 31.21 -5.27
CA SER A 141 12.37 30.79 -5.52
C SER A 141 12.29 29.82 -6.71
N ARG A 142 13.01 30.10 -7.81
CA ARG A 142 13.03 29.21 -8.99
C ARG A 142 13.77 27.91 -8.74
N ALA A 143 14.93 27.97 -8.09
CA ALA A 143 15.72 26.78 -7.76
C ALA A 143 14.95 25.83 -6.82
N LEU A 144 14.42 26.37 -5.71
CA LEU A 144 13.62 25.61 -4.75
C LEU A 144 12.32 25.09 -5.37
N GLY A 145 11.60 25.94 -6.11
CA GLY A 145 10.34 25.56 -6.76
C GLY A 145 10.50 24.42 -7.77
N SER A 146 11.60 24.40 -8.54
CA SER A 146 11.89 23.31 -9.47
C SER A 146 12.11 21.98 -8.75
N ILE A 147 12.86 21.99 -7.64
CA ILE A 147 13.15 20.78 -6.85
C ILE A 147 11.93 20.33 -6.05
N ALA A 148 11.16 21.28 -5.52
CA ALA A 148 9.90 21.04 -4.82
C ALA A 148 8.88 20.35 -5.73
N ALA A 149 8.74 20.81 -6.98
CA ALA A 149 7.86 20.19 -7.97
C ALA A 149 8.37 18.81 -8.42
N LYS A 150 9.68 18.64 -8.56
CA LYS A 150 10.30 17.36 -8.98
C LYS A 150 10.12 16.25 -7.93
N TYR A 151 10.18 16.58 -6.64
CA TYR A 151 10.21 15.60 -5.56
C TYR A 151 9.04 15.68 -4.58
N ASP A 152 8.03 16.50 -4.88
CA ASP A 152 6.83 16.72 -4.07
C ASP A 152 7.18 17.09 -2.60
N SER A 153 8.15 18.01 -2.48
CA SER A 153 8.69 18.46 -1.19
C SER A 153 7.94 19.69 -0.68
N GLN A 154 7.20 19.53 0.42
CA GLN A 154 6.35 20.59 0.97
C GLN A 154 7.16 21.70 1.63
N ALA A 155 8.26 21.36 2.33
CA ALA A 155 9.13 22.37 2.94
C ALA A 155 9.80 23.23 1.87
N LEU A 156 10.37 22.63 0.82
CA LEU A 156 10.94 23.39 -0.28
C LEU A 156 9.89 24.20 -1.05
N GLN A 157 8.66 23.72 -1.15
CA GLN A 157 7.56 24.46 -1.77
C GLN A 157 7.15 25.68 -0.96
N ALA A 158 7.07 25.56 0.37
CA ALA A 158 6.75 26.67 1.27
C ALA A 158 7.84 27.74 1.21
N ASP A 159 9.10 27.36 1.33
CA ASP A 159 10.27 28.25 1.21
C ASP A 159 10.32 28.94 -0.18
N ALA A 160 10.08 28.20 -1.28
CA ALA A 160 10.00 28.76 -2.62
C ALA A 160 8.87 29.80 -2.78
N LEU A 161 7.72 29.55 -2.15
CA LEU A 161 6.57 30.43 -2.18
C LEU A 161 6.82 31.70 -1.37
N HIS A 162 7.42 31.56 -0.19
CA HIS A 162 7.84 32.68 0.67
C HIS A 162 8.75 33.66 -0.09
N PHE A 163 9.83 33.18 -0.71
CA PHE A 163 10.69 34.08 -1.52
C PHE A 163 9.99 34.62 -2.76
N SER A 164 9.07 33.85 -3.36
CA SER A 164 8.30 34.38 -4.47
C SER A 164 7.48 35.60 -4.02
N THR A 165 6.83 35.50 -2.85
CA THR A 165 6.00 36.59 -2.30
C THR A 165 6.84 37.79 -1.89
N ASP A 166 8.07 37.58 -1.40
CA ASP A 166 9.00 38.67 -1.09
C ASP A 166 9.46 39.43 -2.34
N VAL A 167 9.70 38.72 -3.45
CA VAL A 167 10.01 39.33 -4.75
C VAL A 167 8.83 40.17 -5.26
N TRP A 168 7.60 39.66 -5.14
CA TRP A 168 6.40 40.43 -5.52
C TRP A 168 6.21 41.65 -4.62
N SER A 169 6.38 41.49 -3.31
CA SER A 169 6.27 42.57 -2.32
C SER A 169 7.31 43.66 -2.59
N SER A 170 8.58 43.28 -2.75
CA SER A 170 9.68 44.18 -3.08
C SER A 170 9.47 44.88 -4.42
N GLY A 171 8.96 44.16 -5.43
CA GLY A 171 8.63 44.71 -6.74
C GLY A 171 7.53 45.77 -6.68
N VAL A 172 6.51 45.58 -5.84
CA VAL A 172 5.45 46.57 -5.65
C VAL A 172 5.93 47.79 -4.89
N VAL A 173 6.76 47.63 -3.86
CA VAL A 173 7.40 48.76 -3.17
C VAL A 173 8.31 49.53 -4.16
N ALA A 174 9.10 48.83 -4.97
CA ALA A 174 9.94 49.47 -5.98
C ALA A 174 9.11 50.25 -7.03
N LEU A 175 7.98 49.68 -7.48
CA LEU A 175 7.04 50.35 -8.38
C LEU A 175 6.39 51.56 -7.70
N GLY A 176 5.97 51.43 -6.43
CA GLY A 176 5.42 52.51 -5.63
C GLY A 176 6.39 53.68 -5.50
N LEU A 177 7.66 53.40 -5.17
CA LEU A 177 8.73 54.41 -5.11
C LEU A 177 9.00 55.05 -6.48
N ALA A 178 9.01 54.27 -7.56
CA ALA A 178 9.18 54.79 -8.92
C ALA A 178 8.03 55.74 -9.32
N LEU A 179 6.78 55.38 -8.99
CA LEU A 179 5.62 56.24 -9.20
C LEU A 179 5.68 57.51 -8.34
N VAL A 180 6.09 57.43 -7.09
CA VAL A 180 6.28 58.61 -6.22
C VAL A 180 7.36 59.54 -6.80
N ALA A 181 8.49 59.00 -7.28
CA ALA A 181 9.54 59.79 -7.91
C ALA A 181 9.04 60.50 -9.19
N LEU A 182 8.26 59.80 -10.02
CA LEU A 182 7.63 60.36 -11.22
C LEU A 182 6.58 61.42 -10.87
N GLY A 183 5.77 61.17 -9.84
CA GLY A 183 4.72 62.06 -9.34
C GLY A 183 5.28 63.35 -8.72
N ARG A 184 6.43 63.28 -8.04
CA ARG A 184 7.18 64.47 -7.59
C ARG A 184 7.69 65.29 -8.76
N ARG A 185 8.22 64.63 -9.81
CA ARG A 185 8.70 65.31 -11.03
C ARG A 185 7.56 65.94 -11.85
N ALA A 186 6.35 65.38 -11.76
CA ALA A 186 5.16 65.84 -12.47
C ALA A 186 4.19 66.71 -11.63
N HIS A 187 4.50 67.01 -10.36
CA HIS A 187 3.64 67.77 -9.43
C HIS A 187 2.20 67.21 -9.26
N ILE A 188 2.02 65.89 -9.23
CA ILE A 188 0.69 65.26 -9.05
C ILE A 188 0.57 64.71 -7.61
N PRO A 189 -0.23 65.33 -6.71
CA PRO A 189 -0.30 64.97 -5.29
C PRO A 189 -0.87 63.57 -5.00
N TRP A 190 -1.72 63.04 -5.90
CA TRP A 190 -2.41 61.78 -5.67
C TRP A 190 -1.51 60.54 -5.84
N LEU A 191 -0.41 60.65 -6.59
CA LEU A 191 0.54 59.55 -6.80
C LEU A 191 1.27 59.14 -5.50
N VAL A 192 1.31 60.02 -4.49
CA VAL A 192 1.91 59.72 -3.18
C VAL A 192 1.11 58.69 -2.38
N LYS A 193 -0.21 58.59 -2.63
CA LYS A 193 -1.09 57.60 -1.97
C LYS A 193 -1.16 56.25 -2.69
N ALA A 194 -0.50 56.12 -3.84
CA ALA A 194 -0.50 54.86 -4.60
C ALA A 194 0.29 53.75 -3.90
N ASP A 195 1.34 54.09 -3.14
CA ASP A 195 2.23 53.12 -2.47
C ASP A 195 1.53 52.28 -1.37
N PRO A 196 0.81 52.87 -0.39
CA PRO A 196 0.08 52.07 0.61
C PRO A 196 -1.08 51.24 0.02
N ILE A 197 -1.76 51.74 -1.03
CA ILE A 197 -2.84 51.00 -1.70
C ILE A 197 -2.27 49.78 -2.44
N ALA A 198 -1.15 49.94 -3.13
CA ALA A 198 -0.47 48.84 -3.79
C ALA A 198 0.05 47.80 -2.78
N ALA A 199 0.62 48.25 -1.66
CA ALA A 199 1.04 47.37 -0.56
C ALA A 199 -0.11 46.56 0.03
N LEU A 200 -1.28 47.16 0.26
CA LEU A 200 -2.49 46.46 0.72
C LEU A 200 -3.01 45.44 -0.30
N PHE A 201 -2.99 45.78 -1.60
CA PHE A 201 -3.38 44.85 -2.65
C PHE A 201 -2.48 43.61 -2.66
N VAL A 202 -1.16 43.80 -2.61
CA VAL A 202 -0.20 42.69 -2.55
C VAL A 202 -0.38 41.85 -1.29
N ALA A 203 -0.53 42.47 -0.13
CA ALA A 203 -0.77 41.75 1.11
C ALA A 203 -2.04 40.88 1.01
N GLY A 204 -3.10 41.37 0.35
CA GLY A 204 -4.29 40.58 0.06
C GLY A 204 -4.01 39.35 -0.83
N VAL A 205 -3.20 39.51 -1.88
CA VAL A 205 -2.77 38.40 -2.74
C VAL A 205 -1.94 37.38 -1.94
N ILE A 206 -0.99 37.84 -1.12
CA ILE A 206 -0.16 36.95 -0.29
C ILE A 206 -1.04 36.18 0.70
N VAL A 207 -1.96 36.84 1.42
CA VAL A 207 -2.89 36.17 2.35
C VAL A 207 -3.72 35.10 1.63
N PHE A 208 -4.23 35.38 0.44
CA PHE A 208 -4.98 34.39 -0.35
C PHE A 208 -4.12 33.16 -0.71
N VAL A 209 -2.88 33.38 -1.13
CA VAL A 209 -1.93 32.31 -1.48
C VAL A 209 -1.52 31.52 -0.24
N SER A 210 -1.20 32.20 0.87
CA SER A 210 -0.78 31.59 2.13
C SER A 210 -1.89 30.79 2.80
N THR A 211 -3.14 31.24 2.74
CA THR A 211 -4.28 30.46 3.28
C THR A 211 -4.52 29.17 2.50
N ARG A 212 -4.29 29.18 1.18
CA ARG A 212 -4.34 27.96 0.36
C ARG A 212 -3.21 26.99 0.71
N LEU A 213 -2.00 27.50 0.94
CA LEU A 213 -0.87 26.67 1.39
C LEU A 213 -1.13 26.11 2.80
N ALA A 214 -1.60 26.94 3.74
CA ALA A 214 -1.90 26.55 5.10
C ALA A 214 -2.90 25.38 5.16
N ARG A 215 -3.98 25.43 4.36
CA ARG A 215 -4.93 24.32 4.26
C ARG A 215 -4.26 23.02 3.83
N ARG A 216 -3.43 23.06 2.77
CA ARG A 216 -2.71 21.86 2.29
C ARG A 216 -1.77 21.29 3.33
N THR A 217 -1.07 22.14 4.08
CA THR A 217 -0.14 21.69 5.11
C THR A 217 -0.86 21.11 6.32
N ILE A 218 -1.97 21.74 6.75
CA ILE A 218 -2.84 21.22 7.81
C ILE A 218 -3.43 19.87 7.39
N ASP A 219 -3.95 19.76 6.17
CA ASP A 219 -4.47 18.51 5.61
C ASP A 219 -3.41 17.39 5.66
N ALA A 220 -2.16 17.72 5.32
CA ALA A 220 -1.05 16.77 5.37
C ALA A 220 -0.61 16.41 6.80
N LEU A 221 -0.89 17.24 7.81
CA LEU A 221 -0.66 16.92 9.23
C LEU A 221 -1.80 16.06 9.79
N LEU A 222 -3.04 16.30 9.36
CA LEU A 222 -4.26 15.60 9.76
C LEU A 222 -4.49 14.27 9.02
N ASP A 223 -3.51 13.79 8.26
CA ASP A 223 -3.60 12.54 7.49
C ASP A 223 -4.76 12.52 6.48
N ALA A 224 -5.08 13.68 5.89
CA ALA A 224 -6.10 13.77 4.86
C ALA A 224 -5.72 12.96 3.61
N ALA A 225 -6.71 12.25 3.06
CA ALA A 225 -6.50 11.44 1.87
C ALA A 225 -6.31 12.33 0.62
N PRO A 226 -5.38 11.99 -0.28
CA PRO A 226 -5.22 12.73 -1.53
C PRO A 226 -6.51 12.68 -2.37
N ILE A 227 -6.87 13.82 -2.95
CA ILE A 227 -8.13 13.98 -3.70
C ILE A 227 -8.21 12.95 -4.83
N GLY A 228 -9.25 12.12 -4.80
CA GLY A 228 -9.52 11.11 -5.83
C GLY A 228 -8.61 9.88 -5.79
N ALA A 229 -7.60 9.79 -4.91
CA ALA A 229 -6.75 8.60 -4.82
C ALA A 229 -7.56 7.38 -4.36
N ARG A 230 -8.41 7.55 -3.34
CA ARG A 230 -9.28 6.49 -2.82
C ARG A 230 -10.18 5.88 -3.88
N SER A 231 -10.88 6.70 -4.67
CA SER A 231 -11.79 6.20 -5.71
C SER A 231 -11.04 5.51 -6.83
N LYS A 232 -9.86 6.01 -7.23
CA LYS A 232 -9.00 5.36 -8.23
C LYS A 232 -8.50 3.99 -7.76
N ILE A 233 -8.08 3.87 -6.49
CA ILE A 233 -7.67 2.58 -5.92
C ILE A 233 -8.86 1.61 -5.93
N ILE A 234 -10.02 2.01 -5.39
CA ILE A 234 -11.20 1.14 -5.37
C ILE A 234 -11.56 0.68 -6.78
N ALA A 235 -11.54 1.57 -7.78
CA ALA A 235 -11.81 1.21 -9.17
C ALA A 235 -10.79 0.22 -9.75
N ALA A 236 -9.50 0.41 -9.46
CA ALA A 236 -8.45 -0.50 -9.92
C ALA A 236 -8.48 -1.86 -9.22
N LEU A 237 -8.91 -1.92 -7.95
CA LEU A 237 -9.01 -3.18 -7.22
C LEU A 237 -10.14 -4.07 -7.73
N LYS A 238 -11.20 -3.50 -8.31
CA LYS A 238 -12.32 -4.29 -8.89
C LYS A 238 -11.90 -5.27 -9.99
N SER A 239 -10.75 -5.06 -10.64
CA SER A 239 -10.23 -5.97 -11.65
C SER A 239 -9.33 -7.07 -11.11
N VAL A 240 -9.14 -7.16 -9.78
CA VAL A 240 -8.33 -8.21 -9.15
C VAL A 240 -9.18 -9.48 -9.03
N GLU A 241 -8.67 -10.57 -9.60
CA GLU A 241 -9.33 -11.88 -9.54
C GLU A 241 -9.35 -12.44 -8.11
N GLY A 242 -10.48 -13.02 -7.70
CA GLY A 242 -10.65 -13.57 -6.35
C GLY A 242 -11.02 -12.55 -5.27
N LEU A 243 -11.10 -11.26 -5.63
CA LEU A 243 -11.59 -10.21 -4.74
C LEU A 243 -13.12 -10.13 -4.80
N LEU A 244 -13.80 -10.39 -3.68
CA LEU A 244 -15.26 -10.27 -3.61
C LEU A 244 -15.69 -8.83 -3.35
N GLU A 245 -15.00 -8.15 -2.44
CA GLU A 245 -15.34 -6.79 -2.04
C GLU A 245 -14.11 -6.00 -1.56
N VAL A 246 -14.20 -4.68 -1.66
CA VAL A 246 -13.26 -3.75 -1.02
C VAL A 246 -14.01 -3.08 0.14
N ASP A 247 -13.76 -3.56 1.36
CA ASP A 247 -14.43 -3.06 2.57
C ASP A 247 -13.96 -1.64 2.90
N ARG A 248 -12.64 -1.44 2.93
CA ARG A 248 -12.07 -0.17 3.34
C ARG A 248 -10.76 0.13 2.64
N VAL A 249 -10.60 1.39 2.26
CA VAL A 249 -9.33 1.95 1.78
C VAL A 249 -9.07 3.22 2.58
N ARG A 250 -7.98 3.22 3.35
CA ARG A 250 -7.44 4.40 4.03
C ARG A 250 -6.12 4.76 3.39
N ILE A 251 -5.91 6.03 3.10
CA ILE A 251 -4.69 6.52 2.49
C ILE A 251 -4.29 7.77 3.25
N ARG A 252 -3.02 7.85 3.63
CA ARG A 252 -2.42 9.04 4.21
C ARG A 252 -1.08 9.33 3.55
N ARG A 253 -0.59 10.55 3.75
CA ARG A 253 0.67 11.03 3.19
C ARG A 253 1.57 11.53 4.32
N ALA A 254 2.86 11.17 4.27
CA ALA A 254 3.89 11.77 5.11
C ALA A 254 5.08 12.20 4.25
N GLY A 255 5.34 13.50 4.16
CA GLY A 255 6.32 14.06 3.23
C GLY A 255 5.98 13.68 1.79
N ASN A 256 6.86 12.93 1.12
CA ASN A 256 6.67 12.43 -0.24
C ASN A 256 6.32 10.94 -0.33
N ARG A 257 5.99 10.30 0.81
CA ARG A 257 5.57 8.89 0.88
C ARG A 257 4.07 8.77 1.14
N TYR A 258 3.50 7.68 0.64
CA TYR A 258 2.11 7.31 0.85
C TYR A 258 2.02 6.06 1.74
N PHE A 259 1.00 6.00 2.58
CA PHE A 259 0.64 4.80 3.34
C PHE A 259 -0.79 4.45 2.96
N ALA A 260 -1.05 3.19 2.65
CA ALA A 260 -2.35 2.69 2.26
C ALA A 260 -2.73 1.45 3.06
N ASP A 261 -3.81 1.54 3.83
CA ASP A 261 -4.43 0.38 4.47
C ASP A 261 -5.63 -0.06 3.65
N VAL A 262 -5.60 -1.30 3.19
CA VAL A 262 -6.64 -1.88 2.33
C VAL A 262 -7.24 -3.10 3.01
N SER A 263 -8.52 -3.04 3.35
CA SER A 263 -9.30 -4.18 3.82
C SER A 263 -10.05 -4.79 2.64
N ILE A 264 -9.79 -6.06 2.36
CA ILE A 264 -10.37 -6.80 1.23
C ILE A 264 -11.19 -7.99 1.71
N GLY A 265 -12.33 -8.23 1.07
CA GLY A 265 -13.13 -9.44 1.28
C GLY A 265 -12.75 -10.54 0.29
N LEU A 266 -12.41 -11.71 0.81
CA LEU A 266 -12.09 -12.90 0.03
C LEU A 266 -13.09 -14.01 0.37
N ALA A 267 -13.30 -14.95 -0.55
CA ALA A 267 -14.18 -16.09 -0.27
C ALA A 267 -13.67 -16.89 0.93
N ARG A 268 -14.55 -17.27 1.85
CA ARG A 268 -14.18 -17.95 3.11
C ARG A 268 -13.60 -19.36 2.95
N ASN A 269 -13.68 -19.93 1.75
CA ASN A 269 -13.14 -21.24 1.37
C ASN A 269 -11.80 -21.15 0.62
N VAL A 270 -11.20 -19.95 0.44
CA VAL A 270 -9.88 -19.85 -0.17
C VAL A 270 -8.79 -20.36 0.75
N THR A 271 -7.76 -20.99 0.18
CA THR A 271 -6.58 -21.38 0.95
C THR A 271 -5.81 -20.15 1.46
N PHE A 272 -5.12 -20.30 2.58
CA PHE A 272 -4.27 -19.23 3.12
C PHE A 272 -3.20 -18.76 2.12
N GLN A 273 -2.64 -19.69 1.34
CA GLN A 273 -1.69 -19.36 0.28
C GLN A 273 -2.33 -18.50 -0.82
N ARG A 274 -3.56 -18.82 -1.23
CA ARG A 274 -4.29 -18.03 -2.23
C ARG A 274 -4.65 -16.64 -1.70
N SER A 275 -5.01 -16.51 -0.43
CA SER A 275 -5.23 -15.19 0.17
C SER A 275 -3.97 -14.32 0.16
N GLY A 276 -2.80 -14.90 0.39
CA GLY A 276 -1.51 -14.21 0.27
C GLY A 276 -1.25 -13.72 -1.16
N GLN A 277 -1.49 -14.56 -2.17
CA GLN A 277 -1.34 -14.18 -3.58
C GLN A 277 -2.27 -13.03 -3.99
N VAL A 278 -3.52 -13.04 -3.53
CA VAL A 278 -4.47 -11.94 -3.81
C VAL A 278 -4.02 -10.66 -3.09
N ALA A 279 -3.53 -10.76 -1.85
CA ALA A 279 -2.98 -9.61 -1.12
C ALA A 279 -1.77 -8.99 -1.83
N ASP A 280 -0.87 -9.81 -2.41
CA ASP A 280 0.26 -9.34 -3.22
C ASP A 280 -0.21 -8.66 -4.53
N GLN A 281 -1.25 -9.21 -5.18
CA GLN A 281 -1.84 -8.62 -6.37
C GLN A 281 -2.54 -7.28 -6.07
N VAL A 282 -3.22 -7.17 -4.93
CA VAL A 282 -3.79 -5.91 -4.42
C VAL A 282 -2.68 -4.90 -4.17
N THR A 283 -1.60 -5.31 -3.48
CA THR A 283 -0.45 -4.46 -3.19
C THR A 283 0.19 -3.90 -4.46
N SER A 284 0.49 -4.76 -5.43
CA SER A 284 1.06 -4.33 -6.72
C SER A 284 0.11 -3.42 -7.51
N THR A 285 -1.20 -3.62 -7.41
CA THR A 285 -2.21 -2.75 -8.04
C THR A 285 -2.22 -1.36 -7.40
N VAL A 286 -2.09 -1.27 -6.08
CA VAL A 286 -1.94 0.01 -5.37
C VAL A 286 -0.63 0.70 -5.76
N HIS A 287 0.48 -0.03 -5.86
CA HIS A 287 1.79 0.53 -6.26
C HIS A 287 1.80 1.13 -7.66
N ARG A 288 0.99 0.63 -8.60
CA ARG A 288 0.84 1.25 -9.94
C ARG A 288 0.24 2.66 -9.87
N LEU A 289 -0.61 2.93 -8.87
CA LEU A 289 -1.25 4.24 -8.68
C LEU A 289 -0.45 5.15 -7.74
N LEU A 290 0.14 4.58 -6.70
CA LEU A 290 0.94 5.27 -5.70
C LEU A 290 2.32 4.59 -5.61
N PRO A 291 3.28 5.01 -6.46
CA PRO A 291 4.64 4.48 -6.40
C PRO A 291 5.25 4.71 -5.02
N ASN A 292 5.98 3.71 -4.51
CA ASN A 292 6.63 3.73 -3.20
C ASN A 292 5.68 3.87 -2.00
N ALA A 293 4.39 3.57 -2.17
CA ALA A 293 3.47 3.49 -1.04
C ALA A 293 3.81 2.29 -0.14
N ASP A 294 3.75 2.49 1.16
CA ASP A 294 3.71 1.41 2.14
C ASP A 294 2.26 0.91 2.22
N VAL A 295 2.03 -0.36 1.86
CA VAL A 295 0.69 -0.92 1.69
C VAL A 295 0.51 -2.07 2.65
N VAL A 296 -0.52 -1.98 3.49
CA VAL A 296 -0.94 -3.05 4.39
C VAL A 296 -2.28 -3.58 3.90
N VAL A 297 -2.33 -4.88 3.60
CA VAL A 297 -3.55 -5.55 3.15
C VAL A 297 -4.08 -6.44 4.26
N HIS A 298 -5.34 -6.24 4.62
CA HIS A 298 -6.05 -7.05 5.60
C HIS A 298 -7.18 -7.82 4.91
N SER A 299 -7.06 -9.15 4.83
CA SER A 299 -8.08 -10.02 4.25
C SER A 299 -9.16 -10.40 5.27
N ILE A 300 -10.41 -10.33 4.86
CA ILE A 300 -11.58 -10.69 5.66
C ILE A 300 -12.35 -11.80 4.93
N PRO A 301 -12.64 -12.94 5.57
CA PRO A 301 -13.43 -13.99 4.94
C PRO A 301 -14.88 -13.54 4.75
N ARG A 302 -15.45 -13.85 3.59
CA ARG A 302 -16.83 -13.55 3.20
C ARG A 302 -17.49 -14.73 2.52
N ALA A 303 -18.80 -14.86 2.74
CA ALA A 303 -19.63 -15.76 1.96
C ALA A 303 -19.79 -15.19 0.53
N PRO A 304 -19.48 -15.96 -0.52
CA PRO A 304 -19.79 -15.57 -1.90
C PRO A 304 -21.31 -15.38 -2.08
N SER A 305 -21.73 -14.57 -3.05
CA SER A 305 -23.15 -14.33 -3.35
C SER A 305 -23.92 -15.58 -3.80
N ALA A 306 -23.23 -16.59 -4.33
CA ALA A 306 -23.79 -17.87 -4.75
C ALA A 306 -22.94 -19.02 -4.18
N GLU A 307 -22.98 -19.19 -2.86
CA GLU A 307 -22.29 -20.27 -2.18
C GLU A 307 -23.14 -21.55 -2.24
N ASN A 308 -22.57 -22.64 -2.77
CA ASN A 308 -23.24 -23.93 -2.79
C ASN A 308 -23.20 -24.59 -1.40
N ILE A 309 -23.99 -25.64 -1.21
CA ILE A 309 -24.07 -26.36 0.09
C ILE A 309 -22.71 -26.94 0.48
N PHE A 310 -21.94 -27.47 -0.48
CA PHE A 310 -20.60 -28.03 -0.22
C PHE A 310 -19.66 -26.97 0.38
N ASP A 311 -19.66 -25.76 -0.17
CA ASP A 311 -18.84 -24.64 0.30
C ASP A 311 -19.29 -24.16 1.68
N ARG A 312 -20.61 -24.12 1.95
CA ARG A 312 -21.15 -23.79 3.27
C ARG A 312 -20.70 -24.81 4.33
N VAL A 313 -20.82 -26.11 4.04
CA VAL A 313 -20.36 -27.20 4.93
C VAL A 313 -18.86 -27.08 5.21
N ARG A 314 -18.04 -26.95 4.15
CA ARG A 314 -16.59 -26.79 4.26
C ARG A 314 -16.19 -25.51 5.01
N ALA A 315 -16.94 -24.42 4.88
CA ALA A 315 -16.66 -23.18 5.57
C ALA A 315 -16.84 -23.29 7.09
N VAL A 316 -17.82 -24.08 7.55
CA VAL A 316 -17.98 -24.37 8.99
C VAL A 316 -16.80 -25.21 9.48
N ALA A 317 -16.43 -26.27 8.77
CA ALA A 317 -15.26 -27.09 9.13
C ALA A 317 -13.95 -26.30 9.18
N THR A 318 -13.70 -25.47 8.17
CA THR A 318 -12.50 -24.63 8.07
C THR A 318 -12.37 -23.66 9.25
N ARG A 319 -13.50 -23.17 9.79
CA ARG A 319 -13.51 -22.29 10.97
C ARG A 319 -12.95 -22.97 12.23
N HIS A 320 -13.12 -24.28 12.32
CA HIS A 320 -12.59 -25.11 13.39
C HIS A 320 -11.21 -25.70 13.07
N ASN A 321 -10.60 -25.27 11.95
CA ASN A 321 -9.34 -25.83 11.44
C ASN A 321 -9.44 -27.35 11.21
N LEU A 322 -10.59 -27.80 10.73
CA LEU A 322 -10.90 -29.18 10.41
C LEU A 322 -10.95 -29.36 8.89
N ASN A 323 -10.35 -30.44 8.39
CA ASN A 323 -10.38 -30.79 6.98
C ASN A 323 -11.53 -31.76 6.72
N VAL A 324 -12.45 -31.34 5.85
CA VAL A 324 -13.53 -32.18 5.35
C VAL A 324 -13.29 -32.50 3.88
N HIS A 325 -13.34 -33.77 3.54
CA HIS A 325 -13.29 -34.27 2.19
C HIS A 325 -14.47 -35.22 1.90
N ASP A 326 -14.62 -35.63 0.65
CA ASP A 326 -15.70 -36.50 0.16
C ASP A 326 -17.12 -36.10 0.62
N VAL A 327 -17.41 -34.80 0.57
CA VAL A 327 -18.75 -34.29 0.88
C VAL A 327 -19.70 -34.70 -0.24
N SER A 328 -20.74 -35.46 0.10
CA SER A 328 -21.83 -35.87 -0.77
C SER A 328 -23.14 -35.31 -0.24
N VAL A 329 -24.00 -34.84 -1.15
CA VAL A 329 -25.30 -34.25 -0.81
C VAL A 329 -26.38 -34.95 -1.63
N GLN A 330 -27.33 -35.58 -0.95
CA GLN A 330 -28.45 -36.28 -1.56
C GLN A 330 -29.76 -35.56 -1.21
N ASP A 331 -30.62 -35.32 -2.20
CA ASP A 331 -31.97 -34.79 -1.99
C ASP A 331 -32.98 -35.94 -1.92
N LEU A 332 -33.60 -36.13 -0.75
CA LEU A 332 -34.67 -37.09 -0.54
C LEU A 332 -35.96 -36.35 -0.18
N HIS A 333 -36.84 -36.20 -1.17
CA HIS A 333 -38.16 -35.55 -1.01
C HIS A 333 -38.09 -34.09 -0.52
N GLY A 334 -37.08 -33.32 -0.95
CA GLY A 334 -36.90 -31.92 -0.57
C GLY A 334 -36.12 -31.72 0.73
N HIS A 335 -35.52 -32.80 1.24
CA HIS A 335 -34.64 -32.78 2.41
C HIS A 335 -33.23 -33.20 2.02
N LEU A 336 -32.25 -32.39 2.40
CA LEU A 336 -30.86 -32.67 2.06
C LEU A 336 -30.23 -33.56 3.13
N HIS A 337 -29.56 -34.61 2.69
CA HIS A 337 -28.79 -35.52 3.52
C HIS A 337 -27.33 -35.38 3.11
N VAL A 338 -26.46 -35.05 4.06
CA VAL A 338 -25.04 -34.85 3.81
C VAL A 338 -24.24 -36.00 4.38
N GLU A 339 -23.37 -36.57 3.57
CA GLU A 339 -22.35 -37.52 4.00
C GLU A 339 -20.98 -36.86 3.80
N GLN A 340 -20.07 -37.01 4.75
CA GLN A 340 -18.75 -36.38 4.67
C GLN A 340 -17.70 -37.18 5.43
N HIS A 341 -16.44 -37.03 5.03
CA HIS A 341 -15.30 -37.54 5.77
C HIS A 341 -14.60 -36.38 6.49
N LEU A 342 -14.31 -36.56 7.76
CA LEU A 342 -13.60 -35.60 8.59
C LEU A 342 -12.28 -36.19 9.06
N GLU A 343 -11.19 -35.51 8.72
CA GLU A 343 -9.85 -35.86 9.18
C GLU A 343 -9.62 -35.32 10.60
N MET A 344 -9.16 -36.19 11.49
CA MET A 344 -8.78 -35.83 12.86
C MET A 344 -7.46 -36.52 13.26
N ASP A 345 -6.76 -35.96 14.24
CA ASP A 345 -5.51 -36.52 14.77
C ASP A 345 -5.74 -37.96 15.29
N GLU A 346 -4.94 -38.90 14.80
CA GLU A 346 -5.00 -40.33 15.16
C GLU A 346 -4.80 -40.60 16.67
N LYS A 347 -4.20 -39.66 17.40
CA LYS A 347 -3.94 -39.77 18.85
C LYS A 347 -5.13 -39.31 19.69
N LEU A 348 -6.15 -38.69 19.10
CA LEU A 348 -7.32 -38.22 19.83
C LEU A 348 -8.11 -39.41 20.40
N PRO A 349 -8.51 -39.36 21.69
CA PRO A 349 -9.48 -40.31 22.22
C PRO A 349 -10.79 -40.22 21.42
N LEU A 350 -11.38 -41.38 21.08
CA LEU A 350 -12.62 -41.44 20.28
C LEU A 350 -13.74 -40.55 20.83
N LYS A 351 -13.87 -40.43 22.15
CA LYS A 351 -14.87 -39.55 22.78
C LYS A 351 -14.67 -38.08 22.40
N GLN A 352 -13.42 -37.60 22.38
CA GLN A 352 -13.10 -36.22 22.02
C GLN A 352 -13.30 -35.97 20.53
N ALA A 353 -12.90 -36.92 19.68
CA ALA A 353 -13.16 -36.85 18.24
C ALA A 353 -14.68 -36.77 17.97
N HIS A 354 -15.46 -37.65 18.59
CA HIS A 354 -16.92 -37.68 18.48
C HIS A 354 -17.58 -36.38 18.99
N ASP A 355 -17.11 -35.82 20.11
CA ASP A 355 -17.66 -34.56 20.64
C ASP A 355 -17.38 -33.39 19.68
N GLY A 356 -16.19 -33.36 19.07
CA GLY A 356 -15.84 -32.38 18.02
C GLY A 356 -16.73 -32.49 16.79
N VAL A 357 -16.97 -33.71 16.30
CA VAL A 357 -17.88 -33.99 15.18
C VAL A 357 -19.31 -33.57 15.51
N SER A 358 -19.82 -33.93 16.70
CA SER A 358 -21.19 -33.59 17.11
C SER A 358 -21.41 -32.08 17.14
N MET A 359 -20.41 -31.33 17.60
CA MET A 359 -20.44 -29.86 17.60
C MET A 359 -20.41 -29.30 16.17
N LEU A 360 -19.54 -29.84 15.31
CA LEU A 360 -19.45 -29.45 13.91
C LEU A 360 -20.78 -29.68 13.17
N GLU A 361 -21.38 -30.86 13.33
CA GLU A 361 -22.67 -31.22 12.74
C GLU A 361 -23.79 -30.28 13.21
N ALA A 362 -23.85 -29.98 14.50
CA ALA A 362 -24.83 -29.04 15.05
C ALA A 362 -24.68 -27.63 14.45
N GLU A 363 -23.45 -27.15 14.24
CA GLU A 363 -23.19 -25.85 13.63
C GLU A 363 -23.51 -25.85 12.12
N ILE A 364 -23.22 -26.93 11.39
CA ILE A 364 -23.62 -27.07 9.99
C ILE A 364 -25.15 -27.05 9.85
N LEU A 365 -25.88 -27.81 10.68
CA LEU A 365 -27.35 -27.81 10.68
C LEU A 365 -27.93 -26.44 11.03
N HIS A 366 -27.24 -25.69 11.89
CA HIS A 366 -27.64 -24.33 12.25
C HIS A 366 -27.41 -23.34 11.10
N GLU A 367 -26.27 -23.41 10.41
CA GLU A 367 -25.96 -22.51 9.28
C GLU A 367 -26.69 -22.89 7.99
N VAL A 368 -27.06 -24.16 7.82
CA VAL A 368 -27.67 -24.73 6.61
C VAL A 368 -28.95 -25.49 6.98
N PRO A 369 -30.06 -24.78 7.28
CA PRO A 369 -31.31 -25.39 7.73
C PRO A 369 -31.98 -26.29 6.68
N GLU A 370 -31.54 -26.24 5.42
CA GLU A 370 -31.99 -27.14 4.35
C GLU A 370 -31.50 -28.59 4.55
N ILE A 371 -30.44 -28.80 5.37
CA ILE A 371 -29.90 -30.11 5.70
C ILE A 371 -30.74 -30.76 6.81
N ALA A 372 -31.30 -31.93 6.53
CA ALA A 372 -32.09 -32.71 7.48
C ALA A 372 -31.22 -33.66 8.33
N SER A 373 -30.15 -34.22 7.76
CA SER A 373 -29.20 -35.06 8.53
C SER A 373 -27.79 -34.98 7.95
N ILE A 374 -26.81 -35.23 8.83
CA ILE A 374 -25.40 -35.32 8.49
C ILE A 374 -24.87 -36.66 9.00
N LEU A 375 -24.11 -37.37 8.16
CA LEU A 375 -23.34 -38.55 8.53
C LEU A 375 -21.86 -38.22 8.34
N THR A 376 -21.11 -38.14 9.44
CA THR A 376 -19.68 -37.88 9.40
C THR A 376 -18.88 -39.16 9.67
N HIS A 377 -18.04 -39.53 8.72
CA HIS A 377 -17.02 -40.57 8.91
C HIS A 377 -15.76 -39.93 9.51
N ILE A 378 -15.34 -40.40 10.68
CA ILE A 378 -14.10 -39.93 11.33
C ILE A 378 -12.93 -40.73 10.75
N GLU A 379 -12.06 -40.05 10.04
CA GLU A 379 -10.82 -40.60 9.53
C GLU A 379 -9.64 -40.11 10.36
N SER A 380 -8.68 -41.01 10.60
CA SER A 380 -7.41 -40.65 11.23
C SER A 380 -6.47 -40.06 10.19
N GLU A 381 -5.93 -38.86 10.42
CA GLU A 381 -4.82 -38.33 9.65
C GLU A 381 -3.52 -39.03 10.10
N PRO A 382 -2.91 -39.90 9.26
CA PRO A 382 -1.72 -40.64 9.68
C PRO A 382 -0.50 -39.71 9.74
N ALA A 383 0.41 -39.95 10.69
CA ALA A 383 1.65 -39.18 10.80
C ALA A 383 2.58 -39.37 9.57
N THR A 384 2.39 -38.53 8.56
CA THR A 384 3.23 -38.04 7.42
C THR A 384 4.32 -38.92 6.78
N ILE A 385 5.03 -39.81 7.47
CA ILE A 385 6.04 -40.70 6.89
C ILE A 385 5.97 -42.07 7.58
N GLU A 386 5.28 -43.03 6.96
CA GLU A 386 5.42 -44.43 7.33
C GLU A 386 6.77 -44.96 6.81
N ALA A 387 7.67 -45.35 7.72
CA ALA A 387 8.95 -45.97 7.34
C ALA A 387 8.69 -47.37 6.76
N GLY A 388 8.71 -47.48 5.43
CA GLY A 388 8.58 -48.77 4.73
C GLY A 388 9.84 -49.62 4.85
N GLU A 389 9.67 -50.93 5.03
CA GLU A 389 10.78 -51.86 5.27
C GLU A 389 11.44 -52.38 3.97
N GLN A 390 10.79 -52.34 2.80
CA GLN A 390 11.39 -52.61 1.48
C GLN A 390 10.37 -52.50 0.33
N ILE A 391 10.83 -52.05 -0.86
CA ILE A 391 10.18 -52.37 -2.14
C ILE A 391 10.65 -53.78 -2.52
N GLN A 392 9.75 -54.75 -2.58
CA GLN A 392 10.06 -56.11 -3.06
C GLN A 392 9.42 -56.33 -4.42
N ARG A 393 10.14 -56.97 -5.34
CA ARG A 393 9.51 -57.60 -6.50
C ARG A 393 8.92 -58.92 -6.04
N ASP A 394 7.60 -58.98 -5.93
CA ASP A 394 6.87 -60.22 -5.65
C ASP A 394 6.25 -60.71 -6.96
N ALA A 395 7.00 -61.54 -7.68
CA ALA A 395 6.57 -62.08 -8.97
C ALA A 395 5.24 -62.86 -8.88
N ARG A 396 4.90 -63.40 -7.71
CA ARG A 396 3.63 -64.11 -7.49
C ARG A 396 2.48 -63.11 -7.44
N LEU A 397 2.60 -62.03 -6.67
CA LEU A 397 1.57 -60.98 -6.63
C LEU A 397 1.44 -60.26 -7.97
N GLU A 398 2.55 -59.98 -8.65
CA GLU A 398 2.53 -59.38 -10.00
C GLU A 398 1.80 -60.27 -11.02
N SER A 399 2.10 -61.56 -11.04
CA SER A 399 1.44 -62.50 -11.95
C SER A 399 -0.06 -62.64 -11.65
N ARG A 400 -0.45 -62.58 -10.37
CA ARG A 400 -1.86 -62.65 -9.94
C ARG A 400 -2.60 -61.39 -10.34
N LEU A 401 -2.02 -60.22 -10.12
CA LEU A 401 -2.63 -58.94 -10.52
C LEU A 401 -2.89 -58.91 -12.03
N LYS A 402 -1.91 -59.35 -12.85
CA LYS A 402 -2.08 -59.44 -14.31
C LYS A 402 -3.14 -60.46 -14.72
N SER A 403 -3.26 -61.57 -14.01
CA SER A 403 -4.32 -62.55 -14.25
C SER A 403 -5.68 -61.95 -13.96
N VAL A 404 -5.85 -61.30 -12.81
CA VAL A 404 -7.12 -60.67 -12.42
C VAL A 404 -7.45 -59.51 -13.34
N SER A 405 -6.49 -58.67 -13.73
CA SER A 405 -6.75 -57.54 -14.63
C SER A 405 -7.19 -58.00 -16.03
N SER A 406 -6.73 -59.16 -16.48
CA SER A 406 -7.19 -59.75 -17.75
C SER A 406 -8.66 -60.22 -17.74
N GLU A 407 -9.29 -60.33 -16.56
CA GLU A 407 -10.75 -60.58 -16.44
C GLU A 407 -11.57 -59.34 -16.84
N PHE A 408 -10.97 -58.15 -16.88
CA PHE A 408 -11.63 -56.88 -17.18
C PHE A 408 -11.29 -56.41 -18.60
N PRO A 409 -12.20 -56.55 -19.58
CA PRO A 409 -11.93 -56.19 -20.98
C PRO A 409 -11.68 -54.69 -21.20
N GLU A 410 -12.09 -53.86 -20.25
CA GLU A 410 -11.88 -52.41 -20.24
C GLU A 410 -10.42 -52.03 -19.98
N ILE A 411 -9.64 -52.91 -19.35
CA ILE A 411 -8.23 -52.68 -19.02
C ILE A 411 -7.37 -53.16 -20.18
N LEU A 412 -6.76 -52.21 -20.89
CA LEU A 412 -5.94 -52.47 -22.07
C LEU A 412 -4.55 -53.00 -21.71
N ASP A 413 -3.99 -52.54 -20.59
CA ASP A 413 -2.66 -52.92 -20.10
C ASP A 413 -2.56 -52.70 -18.58
N THR A 414 -1.69 -53.46 -17.92
CA THR A 414 -1.36 -53.32 -16.50
C THR A 414 0.15 -53.37 -16.30
N HIS A 415 0.73 -52.26 -15.84
CA HIS A 415 2.18 -52.10 -15.74
C HIS A 415 2.60 -51.31 -14.49
N ASP A 416 3.91 -51.09 -14.34
CA ASP A 416 4.53 -50.40 -13.19
C ASP A 416 4.04 -50.88 -11.83
N ILE A 417 3.93 -52.20 -11.70
CA ILE A 417 3.53 -52.86 -10.48
C ILE A 417 4.66 -52.73 -9.45
N ALA A 418 4.35 -52.15 -8.30
CA ALA A 418 5.25 -52.04 -7.16
C ALA A 418 4.60 -52.65 -5.92
N VAL A 419 5.31 -53.56 -5.26
CA VAL A 419 4.89 -54.17 -4.00
C VAL A 419 5.76 -53.62 -2.87
N LYS A 420 5.12 -53.12 -1.81
CA LYS A 420 5.76 -52.51 -0.64
C LYS A 420 5.28 -53.20 0.62
N ARG A 421 6.17 -53.40 1.58
CA ARG A 421 5.80 -53.86 2.93
C ARG A 421 6.10 -52.77 3.95
N VAL A 422 5.08 -52.37 4.70
CA VAL A 422 5.16 -51.28 5.70
C VAL A 422 4.49 -51.78 6.98
N ASN A 423 5.21 -51.81 8.11
CA ASN A 423 4.69 -52.31 9.40
C ASN A 423 3.99 -53.68 9.29
N GLY A 424 4.58 -54.61 8.53
CA GLY A 424 4.01 -55.95 8.30
C GLY A 424 2.81 -56.01 7.35
N ARG A 425 2.31 -54.88 6.85
CA ARG A 425 1.21 -54.79 5.87
C ARG A 425 1.74 -54.72 4.44
N VAL A 426 1.09 -55.40 3.51
CA VAL A 426 1.48 -55.45 2.09
C VAL A 426 0.64 -54.46 1.28
N TYR A 427 1.31 -53.59 0.54
CA TYR A 427 0.71 -52.59 -0.34
C TYR A 427 1.12 -52.91 -1.77
N VAL A 428 0.17 -52.85 -2.70
CA VAL A 428 0.45 -52.96 -4.14
C VAL A 428 0.00 -51.68 -4.82
N SER A 429 0.82 -51.15 -5.72
CA SER A 429 0.42 -50.10 -6.64
C SER A 429 0.70 -50.52 -8.07
N CYS A 430 -0.17 -50.15 -9.01
CA CYS A 430 0.01 -50.41 -10.43
C CYS A 430 -0.60 -49.29 -11.28
N HIS A 431 -0.18 -49.24 -12.54
CA HIS A 431 -0.81 -48.43 -13.56
C HIS A 431 -1.71 -49.32 -14.42
N CYS A 432 -2.92 -48.85 -14.71
CA CYS A 432 -3.87 -49.55 -15.59
C CYS A 432 -4.25 -48.62 -16.73
N THR A 433 -4.07 -49.09 -17.97
CA THR A 433 -4.39 -48.30 -19.16
C THR A 433 -5.84 -48.53 -19.57
N PHE A 434 -6.59 -47.45 -19.78
CA PHE A 434 -7.98 -47.44 -20.21
C PHE A 434 -8.14 -46.73 -21.57
N PRO A 435 -9.24 -46.96 -22.32
CA PRO A 435 -9.55 -46.20 -23.53
C PRO A 435 -9.69 -44.70 -23.24
N ASP A 436 -9.16 -43.83 -24.13
CA ASP A 436 -9.13 -42.37 -23.92
C ASP A 436 -10.51 -41.74 -23.72
N GLU A 437 -11.53 -42.28 -24.39
CA GLU A 437 -12.90 -41.76 -24.38
C GLU A 437 -13.78 -42.38 -23.27
N MET A 438 -13.20 -43.23 -22.40
CA MET A 438 -13.96 -43.86 -21.32
C MET A 438 -14.30 -42.82 -20.25
N PRO A 439 -15.58 -42.68 -19.84
CA PRO A 439 -15.96 -41.77 -18.77
C PRO A 439 -15.21 -42.10 -17.46
N LEU A 440 -14.69 -41.07 -16.77
CA LEU A 440 -13.93 -41.25 -15.53
C LEU A 440 -14.71 -42.01 -14.46
N SER A 441 -16.04 -41.84 -14.40
CA SER A 441 -16.90 -42.62 -13.50
C SER A 441 -16.80 -44.12 -13.77
N HIS A 442 -16.79 -44.52 -15.04
CA HIS A 442 -16.66 -45.92 -15.43
C HIS A 442 -15.24 -46.45 -15.18
N VAL A 443 -14.22 -45.63 -15.43
CA VAL A 443 -12.82 -45.96 -15.08
C VAL A 443 -12.69 -46.23 -13.57
N HIS A 444 -13.36 -45.42 -12.75
CA HIS A 444 -13.41 -45.62 -11.31
C HIS A 444 -14.12 -46.93 -10.94
N ASP A 445 -15.29 -47.23 -11.53
CA ASP A 445 -16.03 -48.46 -11.26
C ASP A 445 -15.18 -49.71 -11.56
N VAL A 446 -14.51 -49.74 -12.71
CA VAL A 446 -13.63 -50.84 -13.11
C VAL A 446 -12.41 -50.93 -12.19
N SER A 447 -11.79 -49.81 -11.84
CA SER A 447 -10.64 -49.78 -10.93
C SER A 447 -11.01 -50.31 -9.53
N THR A 448 -12.16 -49.91 -8.99
CA THR A 448 -12.67 -50.41 -7.71
C THR A 448 -13.00 -51.90 -7.78
N ALA A 449 -13.61 -52.36 -8.88
CA ALA A 449 -13.88 -53.78 -9.08
C ALA A 449 -12.60 -54.62 -9.17
N LEU A 450 -11.58 -54.13 -9.88
CA LEU A 450 -10.25 -54.75 -9.94
C LEU A 450 -9.61 -54.83 -8.55
N GLU A 451 -9.60 -53.73 -7.79
CA GLU A 451 -9.07 -53.72 -6.42
C GLU A 451 -9.77 -54.77 -5.54
N ALA A 452 -11.11 -54.79 -5.55
CA ALA A 452 -11.90 -55.71 -4.75
C ALA A 452 -11.62 -57.18 -5.14
N ARG A 453 -11.61 -57.47 -6.45
CA ARG A 453 -11.32 -58.81 -6.97
C ARG A 453 -9.89 -59.25 -6.63
N PHE A 454 -8.91 -58.35 -6.75
CA PHE A 454 -7.52 -58.67 -6.42
C PHE A 454 -7.33 -58.93 -4.92
N LYS A 455 -7.98 -58.16 -4.05
CA LYS A 455 -8.00 -58.41 -2.59
C LYS A 455 -8.66 -59.74 -2.24
N GLN A 456 -9.69 -60.18 -2.97
CA GLN A 456 -10.30 -61.50 -2.76
C GLN A 456 -9.32 -62.63 -3.09
N GLU A 457 -8.55 -62.48 -4.16
CA GLU A 457 -7.54 -63.48 -4.49
C GLU A 457 -6.40 -63.43 -3.48
N ALA A 458 -5.85 -62.25 -3.20
CA ALA A 458 -4.70 -62.02 -2.33
C ALA A 458 -5.11 -61.32 -1.01
N PRO A 459 -5.69 -62.06 -0.05
CA PRO A 459 -6.16 -61.50 1.22
C PRO A 459 -5.03 -60.97 2.11
N GLU A 460 -3.76 -61.26 1.80
CA GLU A 460 -2.59 -60.67 2.44
C GLU A 460 -2.39 -59.17 2.11
N LEU A 461 -3.10 -58.63 1.13
CA LEU A 461 -3.02 -57.23 0.72
C LEU A 461 -3.79 -56.32 1.67
N PHE A 462 -3.09 -55.33 2.22
CA PHE A 462 -3.70 -54.28 3.02
C PHE A 462 -4.33 -53.20 2.13
N ARG A 463 -3.64 -52.75 1.08
CA ARG A 463 -4.14 -51.71 0.16
C ARG A 463 -3.65 -51.95 -1.27
N VAL A 464 -4.51 -51.63 -2.23
CA VAL A 464 -4.19 -51.59 -3.66
C VAL A 464 -4.38 -50.15 -4.14
N LEU A 465 -3.42 -49.62 -4.90
CA LEU A 465 -3.47 -48.27 -5.47
C LEU A 465 -3.36 -48.39 -6.99
N ILE A 466 -4.44 -48.09 -7.68
CA ILE A 466 -4.51 -48.15 -9.14
C ILE A 466 -4.42 -46.72 -9.68
N HIS A 467 -3.41 -46.48 -10.52
CA HIS A 467 -3.29 -45.25 -11.28
C HIS A 467 -3.88 -45.48 -12.68
N PRO A 468 -5.08 -44.94 -12.99
CA PRO A 468 -5.64 -45.07 -14.33
C PRO A 468 -4.91 -44.12 -15.29
N GLU A 469 -4.51 -44.65 -16.44
CA GLU A 469 -3.86 -43.90 -17.51
C GLU A 469 -4.67 -43.97 -18.81
N PRO A 470 -4.74 -42.88 -19.60
CA PRO A 470 -5.31 -42.95 -20.94
C PRO A 470 -4.37 -43.72 -21.87
N LYS A 471 -4.94 -44.36 -22.90
CA LYS A 471 -4.21 -45.10 -23.92
C LYS A 471 -3.16 -44.25 -24.63
N THR A 472 -3.42 -42.96 -24.86
CA THR A 472 -2.45 -42.04 -25.48
C THR A 472 -1.16 -41.87 -24.68
N ASP A 473 -1.22 -42.03 -23.36
CA ASP A 473 -0.08 -41.79 -22.47
C ASP A 473 0.72 -43.06 -22.22
N ASN A 474 0.13 -44.24 -22.49
CA ASN A 474 0.85 -45.50 -22.47
C ASN A 474 1.76 -45.61 -23.71
N ARG A 475 3.07 -45.45 -23.50
CA ARG A 475 4.11 -45.52 -24.53
C ARG A 475 4.77 -46.91 -24.67
N ARG A 476 4.16 -47.96 -24.12
CA ARG A 476 4.73 -49.33 -24.06
C ARG A 476 4.30 -50.22 -25.23
#